data_AF-A0A960G2G1-F1
#
_entry.id   AF-A0A960G2G1-F1
#
_cell.length_a   1.000
_cell.length_b   1.000
_cell.length_c   1.000
_cell.angle_alpha   90.00
_cell.angle_beta   90.00
_cell.angle_gamma   90.00
#
_symmetry.space_group_name_H-M   'P 1'
#
loop_
_entity.id
_entity.type
_entity.pdbx_description
1 polymer ?
#
loop_
_entity_poly.entity_id
_entity_poly.type
_entity_poly.pdbx_seq_one_letter_code
_entity_poly.pdbx_strand_id
1 'polypeptide(L)'
;ARGRPLGASRLLWEIGLEGDRAEVRGLRARLGLDAGYVSRLLRSLEAEGLVEVVADAADQRARVARLTAAGRCERRELDRLSDDLAGSWLDALDEGRRARMVDAMAEVTRCLRSIAVEITPEPADSTEAAECLRRYMAELDERFDIGFDPAAALPLEPEAITPPDGVLLLARLHGAPVGCAAVKFLPGHLAEIKR
;
A
#
# COMPACT_ATOMS: atom_id res chain seq x y z
N ALA A 1 -14.22 -25.47 0.18
CA ALA A 1 -14.62 -24.07 0.45
C ALA A 1 -14.85 -23.89 1.95
N ARG A 2 -14.21 -22.91 2.59
CA ARG A 2 -14.31 -22.66 4.04
C ARG A 2 -15.60 -21.92 4.44
N GLY A 3 -16.61 -21.88 3.57
CA GLY A 3 -17.94 -21.29 3.81
C GLY A 3 -18.02 -19.77 3.89
N ARG A 4 -16.88 -19.06 3.96
CA ARG A 4 -16.85 -17.59 4.11
C ARG A 4 -16.97 -16.83 2.79
N PRO A 5 -17.61 -15.64 2.80
CA PRO A 5 -17.57 -14.72 1.67
C PRO A 5 -16.13 -14.28 1.36
N LEU A 6 -15.83 -14.06 0.08
CA LEU A 6 -14.50 -13.63 -0.39
C LEU A 6 -14.01 -12.38 0.34
N GLY A 7 -14.89 -11.40 0.60
CA GLY A 7 -14.53 -10.16 1.31
C GLY A 7 -14.01 -10.41 2.73
N ALA A 8 -14.58 -11.37 3.46
CA ALA A 8 -14.14 -11.71 4.81
C ALA A 8 -12.77 -12.42 4.77
N SER A 9 -12.60 -13.38 3.85
CA SER A 9 -11.31 -14.06 3.63
C SER A 9 -10.22 -13.08 3.19
N ARG A 10 -10.53 -12.15 2.29
CA ARG A 10 -9.60 -11.10 1.85
C ARG A 10 -9.22 -10.19 3.01
N LEU A 11 -10.19 -9.72 3.79
CA LEU A 11 -9.91 -8.85 4.94
C LEU A 11 -9.01 -9.55 5.98
N LEU A 12 -9.27 -10.82 6.28
CA LEU A 12 -8.43 -11.63 7.17
C LEU A 12 -6.98 -11.73 6.65
N TRP A 13 -6.82 -11.96 5.35
CA TRP A 13 -5.51 -12.01 4.71
C TRP A 13 -4.75 -10.68 4.82
N GLU A 14 -5.43 -9.56 4.57
CA GLU A 14 -4.85 -8.22 4.56
C GLU A 14 -4.39 -7.74 5.94
N ILE A 15 -5.11 -8.10 7.02
CA ILE A 15 -4.70 -7.83 8.42
C ILE A 15 -3.37 -8.53 8.71
N GLY A 16 -3.15 -9.68 8.10
CA GLY A 16 -1.96 -10.49 8.32
C GLY A 16 -0.66 -9.94 7.70
N LEU A 17 -0.74 -9.06 6.70
CA LEU A 17 0.42 -8.70 5.88
C LEU A 17 1.58 -8.08 6.69
N GLU A 18 1.28 -7.26 7.68
CA GLU A 18 2.26 -6.49 8.45
C GLU A 18 2.21 -6.87 9.93
N GLY A 19 2.69 -8.08 10.25
CA GLY A 19 2.79 -8.53 11.66
C GLY A 19 1.44 -8.78 12.33
N ASP A 20 0.48 -9.32 11.56
CA ASP A 20 -0.84 -9.74 12.06
C ASP A 20 -1.68 -8.61 12.67
N ARG A 21 -1.43 -7.37 12.22
CA ARG A 21 -2.08 -6.15 12.68
C ARG A 21 -2.29 -5.21 11.50
N ALA A 22 -3.45 -4.54 11.46
CA ALA A 22 -3.68 -3.43 10.54
C ALA A 22 -4.65 -2.39 11.11
N GLU A 23 -4.40 -1.12 10.79
CA GLU A 23 -5.36 -0.05 11.08
C GLU A 23 -6.61 -0.21 10.20
N VAL A 24 -7.80 -0.11 10.80
CA VAL A 24 -9.08 -0.30 10.08
C VAL A 24 -9.26 0.74 8.96
N ARG A 25 -8.79 1.98 9.18
CA ARG A 25 -8.80 3.02 8.13
C ARG A 25 -7.92 2.62 6.94
N GLY A 26 -6.72 2.10 7.22
CA GLY A 26 -5.80 1.61 6.19
C GLY A 26 -6.39 0.44 5.40
N LEU A 27 -7.01 -0.54 6.07
CA LEU A 27 -7.71 -1.65 5.41
C LEU A 27 -8.83 -1.16 4.50
N ARG A 28 -9.59 -0.15 4.95
CA ARG A 28 -10.68 0.46 4.19
C ARG A 28 -10.17 1.10 2.90
N ALA A 29 -9.11 1.91 3.00
CA ALA A 29 -8.50 2.58 1.85
C ALA A 29 -7.93 1.55 0.85
N ARG A 30 -7.17 0.56 1.35
CA ARG A 30 -6.55 -0.48 0.54
C ARG A 30 -7.55 -1.33 -0.24
N LEU A 31 -8.67 -1.68 0.40
CA LEU A 31 -9.68 -2.55 -0.20
C LEU A 31 -10.78 -1.79 -0.95
N GLY A 32 -10.77 -0.45 -0.93
CA GLY A 32 -11.82 0.37 -1.54
C GLY A 32 -13.22 0.10 -0.96
N LEU A 33 -13.30 -0.32 0.30
CA LEU A 33 -14.56 -0.70 0.95
C LEU A 33 -15.17 0.48 1.70
N ASP A 34 -16.48 0.52 1.85
CA ASP A 34 -17.11 1.51 2.73
C ASP A 34 -16.97 1.12 4.21
N ALA A 35 -17.12 2.09 5.10
CA ALA A 35 -16.97 1.90 6.54
C ALA A 35 -17.97 0.87 7.11
N GLY A 36 -19.21 0.87 6.63
CA GLY A 36 -20.25 -0.05 7.08
C GLY A 36 -19.96 -1.49 6.67
N TYR A 37 -19.47 -1.70 5.45
CA TYR A 37 -19.11 -3.03 4.96
C TYR A 37 -17.90 -3.62 5.68
N VAL A 38 -16.81 -2.85 5.84
CA VAL A 38 -15.65 -3.29 6.66
C VAL A 38 -16.08 -3.65 8.08
N SER A 39 -16.94 -2.82 8.70
CA SER A 39 -17.43 -3.09 10.05
C SER A 39 -18.29 -4.35 10.15
N ARG A 40 -19.05 -4.70 9.11
CA ARG A 40 -19.79 -5.98 9.05
C ARG A 40 -18.84 -7.17 8.91
N LEU A 41 -17.83 -7.06 8.05
CA LEU A 41 -16.84 -8.12 7.85
C LEU A 41 -16.01 -8.36 9.14
N LEU A 42 -15.51 -7.29 9.78
CA LEU A 42 -14.76 -7.40 11.03
C LEU A 42 -15.59 -8.07 12.13
N ARG A 43 -16.85 -7.64 12.33
CA ARG A 43 -17.73 -8.28 13.32
C ARG A 43 -17.98 -9.76 13.04
N SER A 44 -18.08 -10.16 11.77
CA SER A 44 -18.18 -11.58 11.41
C SER A 44 -16.91 -12.35 11.80
N LEU A 45 -15.73 -11.80 11.49
CA LEU A 45 -14.45 -12.43 11.83
C LEU A 45 -14.20 -12.47 13.34
N GLU A 46 -14.64 -11.46 14.08
CA GLU A 46 -14.62 -11.44 15.56
C GLU A 46 -15.57 -12.49 16.16
N ALA A 47 -16.79 -12.64 15.61
CA ALA A 47 -17.73 -13.66 16.05
C ALA A 47 -17.20 -15.09 15.82
N GLU A 48 -16.35 -15.27 14.82
CA GLU A 48 -15.63 -16.52 14.55
C GLU A 48 -14.33 -16.67 15.37
N GLY A 49 -13.96 -15.67 16.18
CA GLY A 49 -12.74 -15.67 16.99
C GLY A 49 -11.44 -15.57 16.19
N LEU A 50 -11.50 -15.11 14.94
CA LEU A 50 -10.34 -15.01 14.05
C LEU A 50 -9.63 -13.65 14.16
N VAL A 51 -10.37 -12.61 14.49
CA VAL A 51 -9.88 -11.24 14.61
C VAL A 51 -10.28 -10.68 15.97
N GLU A 52 -9.48 -9.77 16.52
CA GLU A 52 -9.88 -8.85 17.57
C GLU A 52 -9.73 -7.40 17.07
N VAL A 53 -10.70 -6.54 17.36
CA VAL A 53 -10.60 -5.11 17.06
C VAL A 53 -10.44 -4.31 18.36
N VAL A 54 -9.33 -3.59 18.48
CA VAL A 54 -8.98 -2.81 19.67
C VAL A 54 -8.75 -1.33 19.32
N ALA A 55 -8.81 -0.46 20.32
CA ALA A 55 -8.34 0.92 20.18
C ALA A 55 -6.82 0.92 20.00
N ASP A 56 -6.29 1.86 19.19
CA ASP A 56 -4.84 2.04 19.12
C ASP A 56 -4.31 2.62 20.45
N ALA A 57 -3.13 2.15 20.86
CA ALA A 57 -2.49 2.61 22.09
C ALA A 57 -1.87 4.01 21.94
N ALA A 58 -1.47 4.38 20.72
CA ALA A 58 -0.93 5.70 20.40
C ALA A 58 -2.04 6.71 20.09
N ASP A 59 -3.17 6.25 19.53
CA ASP A 59 -4.35 7.09 19.26
C ASP A 59 -5.65 6.33 19.56
N GLN A 60 -6.30 6.67 20.67
CA GLN A 60 -7.56 6.01 21.07
C GLN A 60 -8.73 6.22 20.08
N ARG A 61 -8.62 7.20 19.16
CA ARG A 61 -9.58 7.43 18.08
C ARG A 61 -9.40 6.43 16.94
N ALA A 62 -8.19 5.92 16.74
CA ALA A 62 -7.91 4.89 15.77
C ALA A 62 -8.36 3.50 16.25
N ARG A 63 -8.72 2.66 15.29
CA ARG A 63 -9.11 1.26 15.52
C ARG A 63 -8.19 0.35 14.74
N VAL A 64 -7.83 -0.75 15.38
CA VAL A 64 -6.82 -1.69 14.90
C VAL A 64 -7.39 -3.09 14.96
N ALA A 65 -7.36 -3.78 13.83
CA ALA A 65 -7.67 -5.20 13.76
C ALA A 65 -6.38 -6.02 13.96
N ARG A 66 -6.45 -7.09 14.75
CA ARG A 66 -5.35 -8.05 14.95
C ARG A 66 -5.83 -9.46 14.72
N LEU A 67 -4.97 -10.31 14.14
CA LEU A 67 -5.29 -11.73 14.02
C LEU A 67 -5.08 -12.43 15.37
N THR A 68 -6.07 -13.22 15.77
CA THR A 68 -5.90 -14.17 16.88
C THR A 68 -5.02 -15.34 16.43
N ALA A 69 -4.68 -16.24 17.36
CA ALA A 69 -4.01 -17.49 17.00
C ALA A 69 -4.82 -18.32 15.98
N ALA A 70 -6.14 -18.36 16.14
CA ALA A 70 -7.04 -19.01 15.18
C ALA A 70 -7.06 -18.27 13.83
N GLY A 71 -7.08 -16.93 13.84
CA GLY A 71 -6.98 -16.11 12.63
C GLY A 71 -5.71 -16.38 11.82
N ARG A 72 -4.56 -16.49 12.48
CA ARG A 72 -3.28 -16.84 11.82
C ARG A 72 -3.29 -18.24 11.23
N CYS A 73 -3.89 -19.21 11.91
CA CYS A 73 -4.06 -20.56 11.36
C CYS A 73 -4.98 -20.54 10.13
N GLU A 74 -6.10 -19.83 10.21
CA GLU A 74 -7.05 -19.72 9.10
C GLU A 74 -6.41 -19.03 7.89
N ARG A 75 -5.67 -17.93 8.10
CA ARG A 75 -4.97 -17.23 7.03
C ARG A 75 -3.97 -18.15 6.31
N ARG A 76 -3.15 -18.89 7.06
CA ARG A 76 -2.20 -19.85 6.48
C ARG A 76 -2.90 -20.92 5.63
N GLU A 77 -4.07 -21.36 6.06
CA GLU A 77 -4.86 -22.31 5.28
C GLU A 77 -5.45 -21.68 4.00
N LEU A 78 -5.88 -20.42 4.05
CA LEU A 78 -6.29 -19.68 2.85
C LEU A 78 -5.14 -19.51 1.86
N ASP A 79 -3.94 -19.19 2.35
CA ASP A 79 -2.73 -19.10 1.53
C ASP A 79 -2.43 -20.43 0.85
N ARG A 80 -2.38 -21.51 1.64
CA ARG A 80 -2.15 -22.87 1.12
C ARG A 80 -3.16 -23.27 0.04
N LEU A 81 -4.45 -23.00 0.26
CA LEU A 81 -5.51 -23.32 -0.71
C LEU A 81 -5.39 -22.48 -1.99
N SER A 82 -4.95 -21.22 -1.87
CA SER A 82 -4.71 -20.35 -3.01
C SER A 82 -3.51 -20.83 -3.83
N ASP A 83 -2.42 -21.21 -3.16
CA ASP A 83 -1.21 -21.73 -3.78
C ASP A 83 -1.46 -23.08 -4.47
N ASP A 84 -2.21 -23.99 -3.83
CA ASP A 84 -2.61 -25.27 -4.42
C ASP A 84 -3.42 -25.04 -5.72
N LEU A 85 -4.35 -24.08 -5.71
CA LEU A 85 -5.16 -23.76 -6.88
C LEU A 85 -4.30 -23.18 -8.01
N ALA A 86 -3.43 -22.22 -7.70
CA ALA A 86 -2.50 -21.65 -8.66
C ALA A 86 -1.56 -22.72 -9.24
N GLY A 87 -1.02 -23.58 -8.38
CA GLY A 87 -0.19 -24.72 -8.76
C GLY A 87 -0.90 -25.66 -9.73
N SER A 88 -2.17 -26.00 -9.47
CA SER A 88 -2.95 -26.87 -10.36
C SER A 88 -3.09 -26.35 -11.80
N TRP A 89 -3.11 -25.02 -11.99
CA TRP A 89 -3.12 -24.42 -13.33
C TRP A 89 -1.75 -24.42 -13.98
N LEU A 90 -0.71 -24.13 -13.20
CA LEU A 90 0.66 -24.04 -13.70
C LEU A 90 1.26 -25.42 -14.01
N ASP A 91 0.90 -26.45 -13.25
CA ASP A 91 1.37 -27.84 -13.43
C ASP A 91 0.81 -28.49 -14.70
N ALA A 92 -0.29 -27.96 -15.23
CA ALA A 92 -0.82 -28.37 -16.54
C ALA A 92 -0.05 -27.75 -17.73
N LEU A 93 0.91 -26.84 -17.48
CA LEU A 93 1.65 -26.12 -18.50
C LEU A 93 3.12 -26.57 -18.55
N ASP A 94 3.67 -26.65 -19.76
CA ASP A 94 5.13 -26.74 -19.94
C ASP A 94 5.83 -25.45 -19.45
N GLU A 95 7.14 -25.53 -19.20
CA GLU A 95 7.92 -24.43 -18.63
C GLU A 95 7.80 -23.13 -19.44
N GLY A 96 7.79 -23.24 -20.78
CA GLY A 96 7.66 -22.07 -21.66
C GLY A 96 6.29 -21.40 -21.57
N ARG A 97 5.21 -22.19 -21.49
CA ARG A 97 3.84 -21.68 -21.29
C ARG A 97 3.65 -21.10 -19.90
N ARG A 98 4.21 -21.75 -18.88
CA ARG A 98 4.22 -21.29 -17.49
C ARG A 98 4.86 -19.90 -17.39
N ALA A 99 6.07 -19.74 -17.93
CA ALA A 99 6.76 -18.45 -17.95
C ALA A 99 5.93 -17.36 -18.66
N ARG A 100 5.40 -17.66 -19.86
CA ARG A 100 4.54 -16.70 -20.59
C ARG A 100 3.29 -16.29 -19.82
N MET A 101 2.65 -17.21 -19.09
CA MET A 101 1.48 -16.89 -18.28
C MET A 101 1.85 -15.96 -17.12
N VAL A 102 2.97 -16.23 -16.45
CA VAL A 102 3.49 -15.37 -15.36
C VAL A 102 3.81 -13.96 -15.90
N ASP A 103 4.51 -13.87 -17.03
CA ASP A 103 4.85 -12.59 -17.66
C ASP A 103 3.61 -11.80 -18.05
N ALA A 104 2.62 -12.47 -18.64
CA ALA A 104 1.35 -11.83 -19.02
C ALA A 104 0.60 -11.31 -17.78
N MET A 105 0.55 -12.08 -16.70
CA MET A 105 -0.04 -11.62 -15.43
C MET A 105 0.71 -10.43 -14.86
N ALA A 106 2.05 -10.43 -14.92
CA ALA A 106 2.86 -9.30 -14.46
C ALA A 106 2.63 -8.03 -15.30
N GLU A 107 2.41 -8.16 -16.61
CA GLU A 107 2.01 -7.04 -17.47
C GLU A 107 0.63 -6.50 -17.11
N VAL A 108 -0.36 -7.38 -16.95
CA VAL A 108 -1.72 -7.00 -16.51
C VAL A 108 -1.66 -6.26 -15.18
N THR A 109 -0.91 -6.77 -14.20
CA THR A 109 -0.74 -6.10 -12.89
C THR A 109 -0.08 -4.73 -13.04
N ARG A 110 0.93 -4.57 -13.89
CA ARG A 110 1.58 -3.26 -14.13
C ARG A 110 0.61 -2.24 -14.74
N CYS A 111 -0.14 -2.64 -15.77
CA CYS A 111 -1.14 -1.78 -16.41
C CYS A 111 -2.25 -1.37 -15.43
N LEU A 112 -2.75 -2.30 -14.62
CA LEU A 112 -3.77 -2.00 -13.62
C LEU A 112 -3.24 -1.07 -12.52
N ARG A 113 -1.99 -1.25 -12.07
CA ARG A 113 -1.37 -0.35 -11.09
C ARG A 113 -1.20 1.05 -11.65
N SER A 114 -0.76 1.21 -12.90
CA SER A 114 -0.54 2.55 -13.48
C SER A 114 -1.82 3.38 -13.58
N ILE A 115 -2.98 2.75 -13.80
CA ILE A 115 -4.26 3.47 -13.86
C ILE A 115 -4.89 3.71 -12.48
N ALA A 116 -4.46 2.97 -11.45
CA ALA A 116 -4.99 3.07 -10.09
C ALA A 116 -4.22 4.07 -9.22
N VAL A 117 -3.11 4.63 -9.71
CA VAL A 117 -2.35 5.65 -8.99
C VAL A 117 -3.05 7.00 -9.14
N GLU A 118 -3.37 7.59 -7.99
CA GLU A 118 -3.90 8.94 -7.90
C GLU A 118 -2.76 9.90 -7.54
N ILE A 119 -2.61 10.98 -8.32
CA ILE A 119 -1.62 12.02 -8.05
C ILE A 119 -2.37 13.26 -7.61
N THR A 120 -2.15 13.70 -6.37
CA THR A 120 -2.80 14.87 -5.80
C THR A 120 -1.79 15.80 -5.14
N PRO A 121 -2.08 17.10 -5.06
CA PRO A 121 -1.33 18.02 -4.20
C PRO A 121 -1.32 17.55 -2.76
N GLU A 122 -0.20 17.79 -2.07
CA GLU A 122 -0.01 17.53 -0.65
C GLU A 122 0.74 18.70 0.00
N PRO A 123 0.38 19.16 1.21
CA PRO A 123 1.18 20.13 1.94
C PRO A 123 2.61 19.63 2.18
N ALA A 124 3.61 20.47 1.95
CA ALA A 124 5.02 20.09 2.08
C ALA A 124 5.42 19.70 3.52
N ASP A 125 4.70 20.21 4.52
CA ASP A 125 4.90 19.96 5.94
C ASP A 125 4.08 18.78 6.49
N SER A 126 3.34 18.06 5.63
CA SER A 126 2.52 16.95 6.08
C SER A 126 3.36 15.74 6.48
N THR A 127 2.84 14.94 7.42
CA THR A 127 3.48 13.70 7.86
C THR A 127 3.65 12.71 6.71
N GLU A 128 2.68 12.62 5.79
CA GLU A 128 2.78 11.72 4.62
C GLU A 128 3.85 12.19 3.64
N ALA A 129 3.97 13.51 3.42
CA ALA A 129 5.03 14.09 2.60
C ALA A 129 6.43 13.80 3.17
N ALA A 130 6.63 14.07 4.46
CA ALA A 130 7.89 13.82 5.15
C ALA A 130 8.28 12.33 5.14
N GLU A 131 7.33 11.44 5.40
CA GLU A 131 7.52 9.99 5.36
C GLU A 131 7.89 9.50 3.95
N CYS A 132 7.21 10.00 2.92
CA CYS A 132 7.47 9.61 1.54
C CYS A 132 8.85 10.07 1.05
N LEU A 133 9.21 11.33 1.31
CA LEU A 133 10.54 11.87 1.00
C LEU A 133 11.65 11.09 1.74
N ARG A 134 11.44 10.77 3.02
CA ARG A 134 12.40 9.97 3.81
C ARG A 134 12.61 8.58 3.22
N ARG A 135 11.55 7.91 2.75
CA ARG A 135 11.64 6.60 2.09
C ARG A 135 12.38 6.70 0.76
N TYR A 136 12.10 7.72 -0.03
CA TYR A 136 12.82 7.97 -1.29
C TYR A 136 14.32 8.16 -1.05
N MET A 137 14.70 8.99 -0.07
CA MET A 137 16.13 9.19 0.25
C MET A 137 16.81 7.92 0.74
N ALA A 138 16.13 7.10 1.55
CA ALA A 138 16.66 5.80 1.97
C ALA A 138 16.85 4.83 0.79
N GLU A 139 15.92 4.84 -0.19
CA GLU A 139 16.04 4.03 -1.41
C GLU A 139 17.20 4.50 -2.29
N LEU A 140 17.46 5.80 -2.38
CA LEU A 140 18.64 6.33 -3.08
C LEU A 140 19.93 5.90 -2.37
N ASP A 141 20.02 6.05 -1.05
CA ASP A 141 21.21 5.65 -0.29
C ASP A 141 21.53 4.15 -0.44
N GLU A 142 20.50 3.30 -0.46
CA GLU A 142 20.68 1.86 -0.71
C GLU A 142 21.13 1.53 -2.14
N ARG A 143 20.67 2.29 -3.14
CA ARG A 143 20.95 2.01 -4.56
C ARG A 143 22.26 2.58 -5.08
N PHE A 144 22.80 3.61 -4.45
CA PHE A 144 24.07 4.22 -4.85
C PHE A 144 25.22 3.64 -4.03
N ASP A 145 26.05 2.79 -4.65
CA ASP A 145 27.21 2.10 -4.02
C ASP A 145 28.24 3.05 -3.34
N ILE A 146 28.25 4.33 -3.71
CA ILE A 146 29.14 5.37 -3.17
C ILE A 146 28.50 6.22 -2.05
N GLY A 147 27.27 5.87 -1.64
CA GLY A 147 26.44 6.65 -0.72
C GLY A 147 25.77 7.83 -1.44
N PHE A 148 24.54 8.15 -1.03
CA PHE A 148 23.84 9.34 -1.51
C PHE A 148 23.89 10.40 -0.42
N ASP A 149 24.52 11.55 -0.68
CA ASP A 149 24.49 12.69 0.26
C ASP A 149 23.18 13.48 0.07
N PRO A 150 22.21 13.38 1.00
CA PRO A 150 20.95 14.09 0.89
C PRO A 150 21.13 15.61 0.96
N ALA A 151 22.23 16.10 1.55
CA ALA A 151 22.55 17.52 1.60
C ALA A 151 23.13 18.04 0.27
N ALA A 152 23.72 17.17 -0.55
CA ALA A 152 24.22 17.50 -1.89
C ALA A 152 23.12 17.46 -2.97
N ALA A 153 22.07 16.66 -2.75
CA ALA A 153 20.86 16.72 -3.55
C ALA A 153 20.11 18.01 -3.24
N LEU A 154 20.23 18.99 -4.14
CA LEU A 154 19.74 20.36 -4.02
C LEU A 154 18.47 20.45 -3.11
N PRO A 155 18.57 21.07 -1.92
CA PRO A 155 17.47 21.08 -0.95
C PRO A 155 16.16 21.49 -1.62
N LEU A 156 15.14 20.66 -1.42
CA LEU A 156 13.77 21.07 -1.66
C LEU A 156 13.39 22.02 -0.52
N GLU A 157 13.80 23.28 -0.64
CA GLU A 157 13.34 24.34 0.25
C GLU A 157 11.80 24.31 0.29
N PRO A 158 11.18 24.13 1.47
CA PRO A 158 9.73 23.95 1.60
C PRO A 158 8.93 25.05 0.90
N GLU A 159 9.43 26.28 0.91
CA GLU A 159 8.82 27.45 0.26
C GLU A 159 8.75 27.27 -1.26
N ALA A 160 9.79 26.70 -1.88
CA ALA A 160 9.86 26.50 -3.32
C ALA A 160 8.92 25.42 -3.85
N ILE A 161 8.29 24.65 -2.96
CA ILE A 161 7.36 23.55 -3.28
C ILE A 161 5.99 23.72 -2.63
N THR A 162 5.75 24.90 -2.05
CA THR A 162 4.49 25.28 -1.45
C THR A 162 3.86 26.37 -2.31
N PRO A 163 2.52 26.37 -2.52
CA PRO A 163 1.87 27.45 -3.25
C PRO A 163 2.15 28.81 -2.59
N PRO A 164 2.40 29.88 -3.37
CA PRO A 164 2.23 29.96 -4.82
C PRO A 164 3.46 29.57 -5.66
N ASP A 165 4.61 29.27 -5.04
CA ASP A 165 5.90 29.13 -5.73
C ASP A 165 6.19 27.69 -6.19
N GLY A 166 5.43 26.73 -5.69
CA GLY A 166 5.47 25.36 -6.18
C GLY A 166 4.31 24.51 -5.67
N VAL A 167 4.39 23.21 -5.94
CA VAL A 167 3.49 22.21 -5.36
C VAL A 167 4.22 20.90 -5.13
N LEU A 168 4.01 20.30 -3.96
CA LEU A 168 4.36 18.90 -3.72
C LEU A 168 3.18 18.02 -4.13
N LEU A 169 3.48 16.95 -4.84
CA LEU A 169 2.52 15.94 -5.29
C LEU A 169 2.86 14.61 -4.62
N LEU A 170 1.84 13.94 -4.10
CA LEU A 170 1.96 12.54 -3.69
C LEU A 170 1.21 11.64 -4.68
N ALA A 171 1.89 10.60 -5.13
CA ALA A 171 1.31 9.48 -5.83
C ALA A 171 0.81 8.46 -4.79
N ARG A 172 -0.48 8.15 -4.80
CA ARG A 172 -1.11 7.19 -3.89
C ARG A 172 -1.67 6.00 -4.65
N LEU A 173 -1.37 4.80 -4.18
CA LEU A 173 -1.99 3.57 -4.65
C LEU A 173 -2.88 3.03 -3.53
N HIS A 174 -4.19 2.98 -3.77
CA HIS A 174 -5.20 2.60 -2.77
C HIS A 174 -5.08 3.39 -1.45
N GLY A 175 -4.82 4.70 -1.57
CA GLY A 175 -4.66 5.63 -0.45
C GLY A 175 -3.32 5.59 0.27
N ALA A 176 -2.43 4.64 -0.04
CA ALA A 176 -1.07 4.59 0.52
C ALA A 176 -0.09 5.38 -0.37
N PRO A 177 0.77 6.25 0.19
CA PRO A 177 1.82 6.92 -0.57
C PRO A 177 2.81 5.92 -1.18
N VAL A 178 3.01 6.01 -2.50
CA VAL A 178 3.95 5.16 -3.27
C VAL A 178 5.01 5.97 -4.01
N GLY A 179 4.94 7.30 -3.95
CA GLY A 179 5.94 8.19 -4.52
C GLY A 179 5.57 9.64 -4.30
N CYS A 180 6.57 10.51 -4.44
CA CYS A 180 6.41 11.95 -4.37
C CYS A 180 7.11 12.62 -5.55
N ALA A 181 6.64 13.81 -5.92
CA ALA A 181 7.35 14.68 -6.85
C ALA A 181 7.05 16.13 -6.48
N ALA A 182 8.01 17.01 -6.68
CA ALA A 182 7.83 18.43 -6.48
C ALA A 182 7.85 19.17 -7.82
N VAL A 183 6.99 20.16 -7.95
CA VAL A 183 6.99 21.10 -9.08
C VAL A 183 7.34 22.47 -8.54
N LYS A 184 8.43 23.07 -9.04
CA LYS A 184 8.81 24.45 -8.73
C LYS A 184 8.39 25.35 -9.89
N PHE A 185 7.66 26.42 -9.60
CA PHE A 185 7.28 27.40 -10.62
C PHE A 185 8.40 28.42 -10.79
N LEU A 186 8.84 28.58 -12.03
CA LEU A 186 9.91 29.48 -12.42
C LEU A 186 9.33 30.66 -13.20
N PRO A 187 10.03 31.82 -13.25
CA PRO A 187 9.61 32.95 -14.07
C PRO A 187 9.35 32.57 -15.53
N GLY A 188 8.39 33.24 -16.17
CA GLY A 188 8.07 33.01 -17.57
C GLY A 188 7.18 31.80 -17.85
N HIS A 189 6.34 31.40 -16.89
CA HIS A 189 5.44 30.22 -16.99
C HIS A 189 6.19 28.89 -17.18
N LEU A 190 7.41 28.80 -16.66
CA LEU A 190 8.20 27.59 -16.64
C LEU A 190 7.98 26.83 -15.34
N ALA A 191 8.16 25.51 -15.36
CA ALA A 191 8.10 24.68 -14.18
C ALA A 191 9.20 23.61 -14.22
N GLU A 192 9.88 23.40 -13.09
CA GLU A 192 10.86 22.32 -12.90
C GLU A 192 10.19 21.18 -12.14
N ILE A 193 10.33 19.94 -12.62
CA ILE A 193 9.86 18.74 -11.92
C ILE A 193 11.05 18.06 -11.26
N LYS A 194 10.98 17.88 -9.94
CA LYS A 194 11.91 17.08 -9.15
C LYS A 194 11.25 15.79 -8.67
N ARG A 195 12.00 14.69 -8.77
CA ARG A 195 11.57 13.34 -8.36
C ARG A 195 12.46 12.88 -7.22
#